data_AF-A0A1J3J9B2-F1
#
_entry.id   AF-A0A1J3J9B2-F1
#
_cell.length_a   1.000
_cell.length_b   1.000
_cell.length_c   1.000
_cell.angle_alpha   90.00
_cell.angle_beta   90.00
_cell.angle_gamma   90.00
#
_symmetry.space_group_name_H-M   'P 1'
#
loop_
_entity.id
_entity.type
_entity.pdbx_description
1 polymer ?
#
loop_
_entity_poly.entity_id
_entity_poly.type
_entity_poly.pdbx_seq_one_letter_code
_entity_poly.pdbx_strand_id
1 'polypeptide(L)'
;VKKMNWPLKALASNPAVLGFSMDKRIVPRCNVIKALMSQGLLGKTGELPPLSSVLTSSDEKFLNLYVRKHDGKQLVPELMSIFKGRL
;
A
#
# COMPACT_ATOMS: atom_id res chain seq x y z
N VAL A 1 4.77 -5.11 10.10
CA VAL A 1 4.16 -4.96 11.44
C VAL A 1 4.60 -3.65 12.06
N LYS A 2 5.77 -3.56 12.72
CA LYS A 2 6.22 -2.35 13.45
C LYS A 2 6.27 -1.07 12.61
N LYS A 3 6.92 -1.07 11.44
CA LYS A 3 7.08 0.14 10.58
C LYS A 3 5.77 0.69 9.99
N MET A 4 4.81 -0.18 9.71
CA MET A 4 3.50 0.23 9.18
C MET A 4 2.45 0.34 10.29
N ASN A 5 2.79 -0.04 11.52
CA ASN A 5 1.86 -0.18 12.64
C ASN A 5 0.69 -1.17 12.42
N TRP A 6 0.88 -2.19 11.57
CA TRP A 6 -0.10 -3.28 11.47
C TRP A 6 -0.06 -4.17 12.72
N PRO A 7 -1.22 -4.59 13.28
CA PRO A 7 -1.26 -5.53 14.40
C PRO A 7 -0.59 -6.87 14.08
N LEU A 8 0.03 -7.51 15.06
CA LEU A 8 0.59 -8.87 14.92
C LEU A 8 -0.48 -9.88 14.48
N LYS A 9 -1.70 -9.77 15.02
CA LYS A 9 -2.84 -10.62 14.62
C LYS A 9 -3.12 -10.53 13.11
N ALA A 10 -3.00 -9.35 12.51
CA ALA A 10 -3.21 -9.18 11.07
C ALA A 10 -2.16 -9.93 10.24
N LEU A 11 -0.90 -9.98 10.72
CA LEU A 11 0.15 -10.78 10.08
C LEU A 11 -0.12 -12.28 10.27
N ALA A 12 -0.43 -12.72 11.49
CA ALA A 12 -0.68 -14.12 11.82
C ALA A 12 -1.86 -14.70 11.04
N SER A 13 -2.90 -13.90 10.76
CA SER A 13 -4.05 -14.31 9.94
C SER A 13 -3.78 -14.30 8.43
N ASN A 14 -2.62 -13.81 7.97
CA ASN A 14 -2.28 -13.73 6.55
C ASN A 14 -0.86 -14.30 6.28
N PRO A 15 -0.59 -15.58 6.59
CA PRO A 15 0.77 -16.14 6.55
C PRO A 15 1.43 -16.06 5.17
N ALA A 16 0.64 -16.05 4.08
CA ALA A 16 1.12 -15.93 2.71
C ALA A 16 2.00 -14.68 2.48
N VAL A 17 1.82 -13.61 3.26
CA VAL A 17 2.61 -12.39 3.09
C VAL A 17 4.09 -12.58 3.42
N LEU A 18 4.44 -13.59 4.21
CA LEU A 18 5.83 -13.93 4.52
C LEU A 18 6.57 -14.48 3.28
N GLY A 19 5.84 -15.01 2.30
CA GLY A 19 6.40 -15.50 1.04
C GLY A 19 6.53 -14.45 -0.05
N PHE A 20 6.05 -13.21 0.15
CA PHE A 20 6.15 -12.16 -0.86
C PHE A 20 7.52 -11.47 -0.83
N SER A 21 8.01 -11.12 -2.02
CA SER A 21 9.26 -10.35 -2.16
C SER A 21 9.16 -8.99 -1.48
N MET A 22 10.16 -8.68 -0.67
CA MET A 22 10.30 -7.37 -0.03
C MET A 22 10.40 -6.26 -1.08
N ASP A 23 11.36 -6.37 -2.00
CA ASP A 23 11.68 -5.30 -2.94
C ASP A 23 10.65 -5.18 -4.06
N LYS A 24 10.07 -6.29 -4.51
CA LYS A 24 9.12 -6.29 -5.65
C LYS A 24 7.67 -6.04 -5.23
N ARG A 25 7.30 -6.28 -3.97
CA ARG A 25 5.90 -6.19 -3.53
C ARG A 25 5.70 -5.43 -2.24
N ILE A 26 6.37 -5.84 -1.15
CA ILE A 26 6.05 -5.29 0.17
C ILE A 26 6.47 -3.82 0.29
N VAL A 27 7.72 -3.50 -0.04
CA VAL A 27 8.27 -2.14 0.08
C VAL A 27 7.57 -1.15 -0.86
N PRO A 28 7.41 -1.40 -2.17
CA PRO A 28 6.76 -0.45 -3.07
C PRO A 28 5.33 -0.13 -2.65
N ARG A 29 4.56 -1.15 -2.26
CA ARG A 29 3.17 -0.97 -1.82
C ARG A 29 3.07 -0.22 -0.49
N CYS A 30 3.94 -0.55 0.48
CA CYS A 30 3.99 0.19 1.75
C CYS A 30 4.37 1.66 1.53
N ASN A 31 5.27 1.96 0.59
CA ASN A 31 5.68 3.33 0.28
C ASN A 31 4.53 4.13 -0.36
N VAL A 32 3.75 3.53 -1.26
CA VAL A 32 2.51 4.15 -1.78
C VAL A 32 1.56 4.50 -0.64
N ILE A 33 1.30 3.56 0.29
CA ILE A 33 0.42 3.82 1.45
C ILE A 33 0.97 4.95 2.32
N LYS A 34 2.28 5.00 2.58
CA LYS A 34 2.90 6.09 3.35
C LYS A 34 2.77 7.45 2.66
N ALA A 35 2.99 7.52 1.35
CA ALA A 35 2.82 8.75 0.59
C ALA A 35 1.37 9.27 0.73
N LEU A 36 0.39 8.38 0.55
CA LEU A 36 -1.02 8.70 0.74
C LEU A 36 -1.35 9.15 2.17
N MET A 37 -0.77 8.51 3.19
CA MET A 37 -0.93 8.93 4.59
C MET A 37 -0.40 10.35 4.81
N SER A 38 0.81 10.64 4.32
CA SER A 38 1.43 11.96 4.49
C SER A 38 0.64 13.10 3.85
N GLN A 39 -0.16 12.77 2.82
CA GLN A 39 -1.01 13.72 2.11
C GLN A 39 -2.47 13.70 2.60
N GLY A 40 -2.81 12.91 3.63
CA GLY A 40 -4.18 12.80 4.15
C GLY A 40 -5.17 12.19 3.16
N LEU A 41 -4.70 11.32 2.25
CA LEU A 41 -5.50 10.80 1.14
C LEU A 41 -6.11 9.42 1.39
N LEU A 42 -5.91 8.85 2.57
CA LEU A 42 -6.49 7.57 2.95
C LEU A 42 -7.86 7.73 3.60
N GLY A 43 -8.93 7.54 2.81
CA GLY A 43 -10.30 7.41 3.32
C GLY A 43 -10.79 8.59 4.18
N LYS A 44 -11.94 8.44 4.82
CA LYS A 44 -12.50 9.48 5.70
C LYS A 44 -11.85 9.51 7.09
N THR A 45 -11.22 8.41 7.50
CA THR A 45 -10.65 8.24 8.85
C THR A 45 -9.13 8.38 8.89
N GLY A 46 -8.43 8.49 7.75
CA GLY A 46 -6.96 8.54 7.72
C GLY A 46 -6.30 7.22 8.15
N GLU A 47 -7.08 6.16 8.35
CA GLU A 47 -6.62 4.91 8.94
C GLU A 47 -5.77 4.08 7.98
N LEU A 48 -4.84 3.34 8.57
CA LEU A 48 -4.02 2.37 7.87
C LEU A 48 -4.91 1.27 7.27
N PRO A 49 -4.82 0.97 5.97
CA PRO A 49 -5.66 -0.04 5.35
C PRO A 49 -5.31 -1.44 5.86
N PRO A 50 -6.25 -2.41 5.76
CA PRO A 50 -5.98 -3.79 6.14
C PRO A 50 -4.75 -4.36 5.42
N LEU A 51 -3.89 -5.07 6.16
CA LEU A 51 -2.65 -5.66 5.65
C LEU A 51 -2.90 -6.54 4.40
N SER A 52 -3.99 -7.31 4.41
CA SER A 52 -4.39 -8.15 3.27
C SER A 52 -4.71 -7.32 2.04
N SER A 53 -5.52 -6.26 2.19
CA SER A 53 -5.87 -5.36 1.08
C SER A 53 -4.62 -4.75 0.42
N VAL A 54 -3.59 -4.45 1.20
CA VAL A 54 -2.33 -3.89 0.70
C VAL A 54 -1.43 -4.97 0.09
N LEU A 55 -1.18 -6.09 0.78
CA LEU A 55 -0.11 -7.03 0.40
C LEU A 55 -0.58 -8.26 -0.38
N THR A 56 -1.82 -8.72 -0.18
CA THR A 56 -2.31 -9.95 -0.82
C THR A 56 -3.12 -9.70 -2.09
N SER A 57 -3.54 -8.45 -2.34
CA SER A 57 -4.24 -8.06 -3.58
C SER A 57 -3.36 -8.20 -4.83
N SER A 58 -3.97 -8.42 -5.99
CA SER A 58 -3.27 -8.32 -7.28
C SER A 58 -2.77 -6.89 -7.51
N ASP A 59 -1.79 -6.73 -8.40
CA ASP A 59 -1.26 -5.40 -8.73
C ASP A 59 -2.37 -4.49 -9.29
N GLU A 60 -3.21 -5.02 -10.17
CA GLU A 60 -4.35 -4.29 -10.72
C GLU A 60 -5.31 -3.81 -9.61
N LYS A 61 -5.68 -4.70 -8.70
CA LYS A 61 -6.57 -4.37 -7.59
C LYS A 61 -5.94 -3.34 -6.66
N PHE A 62 -4.65 -3.49 -6.36
CA PHE A 62 -3.90 -2.52 -5.55
C PHE A 62 -3.90 -1.13 -6.22
N LEU A 63 -3.56 -1.05 -7.50
CA LEU A 63 -3.51 0.19 -8.25
C LEU A 63 -4.87 0.89 -8.31
N ASN A 64 -5.95 0.14 -8.53
CA ASN A 64 -7.30 0.71 -8.54
C ASN A 64 -7.72 1.25 -7.16
N LEU A 65 -7.36 0.55 -6.08
CA LEU A 65 -7.74 0.96 -4.72
C LEU A 65 -6.97 2.19 -4.22
N TYR A 66 -5.66 2.27 -4.51
CA TYR A 66 -4.76 3.20 -3.84
C TYR A 66 -4.07 4.21 -4.77
N VAL A 67 -4.08 3.99 -6.09
CA VAL A 67 -3.39 4.87 -7.04
C VAL A 67 -4.41 5.58 -7.94
N ARG A 68 -5.12 4.84 -8.79
CA ARG A 68 -6.05 5.38 -9.78
C ARG A 68 -7.32 5.99 -9.18
N LYS A 69 -7.68 5.62 -7.95
CA LYS A 69 -8.76 6.32 -7.22
C LYS A 69 -8.49 7.83 -7.06
N HIS A 70 -7.25 8.27 -7.26
CA HIS A 70 -6.85 9.67 -7.26
C HIS A 70 -6.71 10.27 -8.66
N ASP A 71 -7.29 9.69 -9.72
CA ASP A 71 -7.18 10.11 -11.14
C ASP A 71 -7.64 11.56 -11.46
N GLY A 72 -8.10 12.33 -10.47
CA GLY A 72 -8.30 13.79 -10.57
C GLY A 72 -7.24 14.64 -9.86
N LYS A 73 -6.18 14.03 -9.32
CA LYS A 73 -5.08 14.69 -8.59
C LYS A 73 -3.78 14.45 -9.34
N GLN A 74 -2.87 15.42 -9.34
CA GLN A 74 -1.56 15.33 -10.02
C GLN A 74 -0.58 14.29 -9.39
N LEU A 75 -1.08 13.41 -8.52
CA LEU A 75 -0.30 12.49 -7.69
C LEU A 75 -0.15 11.10 -8.30
N VAL A 76 -1.01 10.74 -9.25
CA VAL A 76 -1.00 9.40 -9.88
C VAL A 76 0.35 9.06 -10.52
N PRO A 77 1.03 9.96 -11.26
CA PRO A 77 2.35 9.66 -11.82
C PRO A 77 3.40 9.37 -10.75
N GLU A 78 3.39 10.12 -9.65
CA GLU A 78 4.31 9.96 -8.51
C GLU A 78 4.06 8.62 -7.81
N LEU A 79 2.80 8.33 -7.45
CA LEU A 79 2.42 7.07 -6.81
C LEU A 79 2.75 5.85 -7.69
N MET A 80 2.58 5.97 -9.01
CA MET A 80 3.00 4.94 -9.97
C MET A 80 4.52 4.76 -10.03
N SER A 81 5.30 5.83 -9.88
CA SER A 81 6.76 5.76 -9.81
C SER A 81 7.22 5.03 -8.55
N ILE A 82 6.61 5.36 -7.41
CA ILE A 82 6.86 4.69 -6.12
C ILE A 82 6.50 3.20 -6.22
N PHE A 83 5.34 2.86 -6.78
CA PHE A 83 4.91 1.48 -6.95
C PHE A 83 5.88 0.66 -7.82
N LYS A 84 6.50 1.28 -8.82
CA LYS A 84 7.52 0.64 -9.69
C LYS A 84 8.91 0.56 -9.03
N GLY A 85 9.08 1.09 -7.82
CA GLY A 85 10.37 1.11 -7.12
C GLY A 85 11.41 2.02 -7.77
N ARG A 86 10.99 3.11 -8.42
CA ARG A 86 11.86 4.02 -9.20
C ARG A 86 12.19 5.34 -8.48
N LEU A 87 11.95 5.40 -7.17
CA LEU A 87 12.20 6.54 -6.28
C LEU A 87 13.08 6.11 -5.12
#